data_AF-A0A5C5UU48-F1
#
_entry.id   AF-A0A5C5UU48-F1
#
_cell.length_a   1.000
_cell.length_b   1.000
_cell.length_c   1.000
_cell.angle_alpha   90.00
_cell.angle_beta   90.00
_cell.angle_gamma   90.00
#
_symmetry.space_group_name_H-M   'P 1'
#
loop_
_entity.id
_entity.type
_entity.pdbx_description
1 polymer ?
#
loop_
_entity_poly.entity_id
_entity_poly.type
_entity_poly.pdbx_seq_one_letter_code
_entity_poly.pdbx_strand_id
1 'polypeptide(L)'
;MSTSKEKDLVFLCPNGHKLHAPRKLQGQAGQCPHCNVKFRVPVVDGEDPTVGGDASRLDSSVDVSNAANKLIGPSLSSIFDSSPTEVGTRDEAGASNVLGPSASRGSSPSVFGAHSKLFQEFLRLWSLRRAGATVEIHLPEGEIYVPEYFSPSRSSAEFGFFARSPQPGDYAINLIPWHCVCRIVLTGIKELPSDLAG
;
A
#
# COMPACT_ATOMS: atom_id res chain seq x y z
N MET A 1 -22.73 20.25 38.87
CA MET A 1 -21.79 19.11 38.74
C MET A 1 -21.15 19.21 37.37
N SER A 2 -20.03 19.94 37.25
CA SER A 2 -19.38 20.19 35.96
C SER A 2 -18.13 19.31 35.89
N THR A 3 -18.15 18.37 34.96
CA THR A 3 -17.20 17.27 34.78
C THR A 3 -15.78 17.75 34.50
N SER A 4 -14.84 17.20 35.26
CA SER A 4 -13.41 17.43 35.18
C SER A 4 -12.90 17.34 33.74
N LYS A 5 -12.19 18.38 33.31
CA LYS A 5 -11.45 18.45 32.05
C LYS A 5 -10.34 17.41 32.09
N GLU A 6 -10.62 16.22 31.57
CA GLU A 6 -9.66 15.13 31.50
C GLU A 6 -8.55 15.42 30.50
N LYS A 7 -7.34 14.93 30.80
CA LYS A 7 -6.19 15.07 29.92
C LYS A 7 -6.49 14.33 28.61
N ASP A 8 -6.61 15.08 27.52
CA ASP A 8 -6.69 14.51 26.17
C ASP A 8 -5.31 14.00 25.74
N LEU A 9 -5.26 12.81 25.13
CA LEU A 9 -4.13 12.34 24.34
C LEU A 9 -4.43 12.51 22.85
N VAL A 10 -3.39 12.80 22.09
CA VAL A 10 -3.44 12.95 20.64
C VAL A 10 -2.62 11.83 20.02
N PHE A 11 -3.21 11.09 19.11
CA PHE A 11 -2.56 9.96 18.45
C PHE A 11 -3.15 9.74 17.05
N LEU A 12 -2.51 8.89 16.25
CA LEU A 12 -2.99 8.54 14.91
C LEU A 12 -3.68 7.17 14.94
N CYS A 13 -4.76 7.02 14.18
CA CYS A 13 -5.30 5.69 13.89
C CYS A 13 -4.36 4.92 12.94
N PRO A 14 -4.51 3.60 12.78
CA PRO A 14 -3.69 2.80 11.86
C PRO A 14 -3.66 3.28 10.40
N ASN A 15 -4.67 4.08 9.99
CA ASN A 15 -4.74 4.67 8.65
C ASN A 15 -4.29 6.15 8.61
N GLY A 16 -3.69 6.67 9.68
CA GLY A 16 -3.09 8.01 9.71
C GLY A 16 -4.02 9.18 10.09
N HIS A 17 -5.28 8.95 10.48
CA HIS A 17 -6.15 10.04 10.94
C HIS A 17 -5.81 10.46 12.37
N LYS A 18 -5.70 11.76 12.61
CA LYS A 18 -5.45 12.34 13.93
C LYS A 18 -6.69 12.26 14.82
N LEU A 19 -6.55 11.59 15.96
CA LEU A 19 -7.61 11.38 16.94
C LEU A 19 -7.25 12.01 18.28
N HIS A 20 -8.29 12.48 18.96
CA HIS A 20 -8.23 13.00 20.32
C HIS A 20 -9.06 12.07 21.20
N ALA A 21 -8.46 11.52 22.26
CA ALA A 21 -9.18 10.69 23.20
C ALA A 21 -8.74 11.02 24.64
N PRO A 22 -9.63 10.89 25.63
CA PRO A 22 -9.26 11.03 27.03
C PRO A 22 -8.29 9.90 27.45
N ARG A 23 -7.36 10.22 28.36
CA ARG A 23 -6.36 9.24 28.87
C ARG A 23 -6.97 7.99 29.50
N LYS A 24 -8.22 8.01 29.96
CA LYS A 24 -8.92 6.81 30.45
C LYS A 24 -9.13 5.73 29.39
N LEU A 25 -9.14 6.09 28.10
CA LEU A 25 -9.34 5.12 27.03
C LEU A 25 -8.05 4.40 26.61
N GLN A 26 -6.89 4.74 27.20
CA GLN A 26 -5.64 4.04 26.93
C GLN A 26 -5.77 2.53 27.15
N GLY A 27 -5.25 1.74 26.21
CA GLY A 27 -5.35 0.27 26.20
C GLY A 27 -6.72 -0.28 25.79
N GLN A 28 -7.78 0.54 25.75
CA GLN A 28 -9.11 0.11 25.35
C GLN A 28 -9.26 0.02 23.83
N ALA A 29 -10.23 -0.79 23.40
CA ALA A 29 -10.62 -0.87 21.99
C ALA A 29 -11.34 0.41 21.57
N GLY A 30 -10.92 0.99 20.46
CA GLY A 30 -11.49 2.18 19.84
C GLY A 30 -11.82 1.95 18.37
N GLN A 31 -12.57 2.87 17.79
CA GLN A 31 -12.89 2.89 16.37
C GLN A 31 -12.66 4.29 15.82
N CYS A 32 -12.03 4.37 14.64
CA CYS A 32 -11.77 5.66 14.01
C CYS A 32 -13.07 6.20 13.39
N PRO A 33 -13.48 7.45 13.67
CA PRO A 33 -14.66 8.05 13.06
C PRO A 33 -14.48 8.40 11.57
N HIS A 34 -13.25 8.43 11.06
CA HIS A 34 -12.97 8.81 9.67
C HIS A 34 -12.91 7.61 8.71
N CYS A 35 -12.36 6.48 9.16
CA CYS A 35 -12.18 5.28 8.33
C CYS A 35 -12.76 4.00 8.93
N ASN A 36 -13.42 4.08 10.09
CA ASN A 36 -14.10 2.98 10.76
C ASN A 36 -13.23 1.79 11.17
N VAL A 37 -11.91 1.89 11.07
CA VAL A 37 -10.97 0.87 11.53
C VAL A 37 -11.03 0.72 13.05
N LYS A 38 -11.04 -0.53 13.53
CA LYS A 38 -10.96 -0.86 14.97
C LYS A 38 -9.49 -0.94 15.38
N PHE A 39 -9.15 -0.38 16.53
CA PHE A 39 -7.77 -0.33 17.04
C PHE A 39 -7.75 -0.33 18.58
N ARG A 40 -6.56 -0.38 19.18
CA ARG A 40 -6.37 -0.15 20.63
C ARG A 40 -5.72 1.21 20.85
N VAL A 41 -6.26 2.00 21.76
CA VAL A 41 -5.69 3.31 22.10
C VAL A 41 -4.29 3.10 22.73
N PRO A 42 -3.24 3.81 22.26
CA PRO A 42 -1.90 3.67 22.82
C PRO A 42 -1.85 4.03 24.30
N VAL A 43 -1.07 3.28 25.08
CA VAL A 43 -0.76 3.61 26.48
C VAL A 43 0.46 4.53 26.47
N VAL A 44 0.33 5.71 27.08
CA VAL A 44 1.43 6.67 27.24
C VAL A 44 1.61 6.94 28.72
N ASP A 45 2.66 6.36 29.29
CA ASP A 45 3.05 6.59 30.67
C ASP A 45 3.42 8.07 30.85
N GLY A 46 2.80 8.69 31.85
CA GLY A 46 2.91 10.12 32.07
C GLY A 46 4.19 10.48 32.82
N GLU A 47 5.23 10.85 32.10
CA GLU A 47 6.30 11.70 32.62
C GLU A 47 6.08 13.15 32.12
N ASP A 48 5.89 14.07 33.06
CA ASP A 48 5.88 15.52 32.80
C ASP A 48 7.25 15.92 32.21
N PRO A 49 7.33 16.69 31.11
CA PRO A 49 8.60 17.18 30.61
C PRO A 49 9.05 18.38 31.46
N THR A 50 9.61 18.13 32.63
CA THR A 50 10.26 19.15 33.46
C THR A 50 11.69 18.78 33.85
N VAL A 51 12.60 18.70 32.88
CA VAL A 51 14.06 18.91 33.06
C VAL A 51 14.60 19.31 31.68
N GLY A 52 15.21 20.47 31.40
CA GLY A 52 15.90 21.40 32.28
C GLY A 52 17.39 21.04 32.39
N GLY A 53 18.18 21.27 31.34
CA GLY A 53 19.61 21.53 31.51
C GLY A 53 20.60 20.51 30.93
N ASP A 54 21.40 21.06 30.03
CA ASP A 54 22.84 20.91 29.91
C ASP A 54 23.44 19.79 29.04
N ALA A 55 24.39 20.26 28.25
CA ALA A 55 25.20 19.57 27.30
C ALA A 55 26.15 18.58 28.00
N SER A 56 26.33 17.42 27.38
CA SER A 56 27.65 16.76 27.38
C SER A 56 27.76 15.87 26.15
N ARG A 57 28.68 16.29 25.27
CA ARG A 57 29.32 15.48 24.23
C ARG A 57 30.05 14.32 24.89
N LEU A 58 29.83 13.10 24.39
CA LEU A 58 30.78 11.96 24.34
C LEU A 58 30.21 11.03 23.25
N ASP A 59 30.64 11.15 21.99
CA ASP A 59 31.72 10.34 21.39
C ASP A 59 31.79 8.91 21.94
N SER A 60 31.36 7.96 21.12
CA SER A 60 31.84 6.59 21.13
C SER A 60 31.59 6.01 19.75
N SER A 61 32.59 6.17 18.91
CA SER A 61 32.81 5.43 17.68
C SER A 61 32.78 3.92 17.98
N VAL A 62 31.89 3.17 17.34
CA VAL A 62 32.00 1.71 17.22
C VAL A 62 31.87 1.32 15.76
N ASP A 63 33.04 1.03 15.18
CA ASP A 63 33.20 0.25 13.96
C ASP A 63 32.44 -1.08 14.06
N VAL A 64 31.55 -1.34 13.10
CA VAL A 64 31.19 -2.72 12.73
C VAL A 64 31.45 -2.88 11.24
N SER A 65 32.69 -3.25 10.94
CA SER A 65 33.08 -3.77 9.64
C SER A 65 32.46 -5.15 9.40
N ASN A 66 31.99 -5.34 8.15
CA ASN A 66 32.02 -6.58 7.38
C ASN A 66 31.65 -7.91 8.07
N ALA A 67 30.45 -8.41 7.74
CA ALA A 67 30.22 -9.85 7.62
C ALA A 67 29.47 -10.14 6.31
N ALA A 68 30.20 -10.07 5.21
CA ALA A 68 29.83 -10.74 3.98
C ALA A 68 30.27 -12.22 4.04
N ASN A 69 29.42 -13.07 3.44
CA ASN A 69 29.68 -14.43 2.94
C ASN A 69 29.65 -15.64 3.90
N LYS A 70 28.53 -16.35 3.84
CA LYS A 70 28.39 -17.80 3.53
C LYS A 70 26.90 -18.16 3.56
N LEU A 71 26.15 -18.22 2.46
CA LEU A 71 26.12 -19.26 1.42
C LEU A 71 26.40 -20.68 1.94
N ILE A 72 25.36 -21.54 1.90
CA ILE A 72 25.30 -22.84 1.19
C ILE A 72 23.86 -23.38 1.30
N GLY A 73 23.26 -23.77 0.18
CA GLY A 73 22.15 -24.74 0.15
C GLY A 73 21.14 -24.50 -0.99
N PRO A 74 20.79 -25.50 -1.82
CA PRO A 74 20.82 -25.32 -3.27
C PRO A 74 19.45 -25.32 -3.98
N SER A 75 19.44 -24.66 -5.14
CA SER A 75 18.90 -25.11 -6.43
C SER A 75 17.58 -25.91 -6.45
N LEU A 76 16.51 -25.28 -6.94
CA LEU A 76 15.45 -25.96 -7.68
C LEU A 76 15.07 -25.13 -8.90
N SER A 77 15.86 -25.28 -9.96
CA SER A 77 15.45 -25.02 -11.34
C SER A 77 14.82 -26.28 -11.93
N SER A 78 13.83 -26.07 -12.80
CA SER A 78 13.04 -27.07 -13.57
C SER A 78 11.89 -27.65 -12.73
N ILE A 79 10.62 -27.51 -13.13
CA ILE A 79 9.94 -28.39 -14.09
C ILE A 79 8.52 -27.81 -14.30
N PHE A 80 8.20 -27.25 -15.47
CA PHE A 80 7.11 -27.69 -16.37
C PHE A 80 6.93 -26.67 -17.50
N ASP A 81 7.63 -26.99 -18.58
CA ASP A 81 7.28 -26.66 -19.95
C ASP A 81 6.10 -27.55 -20.37
N SER A 82 5.06 -26.98 -20.99
CA SER A 82 4.24 -27.62 -22.03
C SER A 82 3.07 -26.73 -22.47
N SER A 83 3.21 -26.19 -23.67
CA SER A 83 2.15 -26.00 -24.66
C SER A 83 2.81 -26.16 -26.03
N PRO A 84 2.11 -26.37 -27.16
CA PRO A 84 0.78 -26.92 -27.43
C PRO A 84 0.84 -28.05 -28.48
N THR A 85 -0.24 -28.82 -28.74
CA THR A 85 -0.76 -29.11 -30.10
C THR A 85 -1.94 -30.10 -30.12
N GLU A 86 -2.80 -29.86 -31.10
CA GLU A 86 -4.00 -30.59 -31.48
C GLU A 86 -3.68 -31.92 -32.18
N VAL A 87 -4.61 -32.89 -32.13
CA VAL A 87 -5.00 -33.81 -33.22
C VAL A 87 -6.17 -34.67 -32.73
N GLY A 88 -7.21 -34.78 -33.55
CA GLY A 88 -8.51 -35.30 -33.16
C GLY A 88 -8.77 -36.78 -33.44
N THR A 89 -10.00 -37.19 -33.08
CA THR A 89 -10.66 -38.41 -33.56
C THR A 89 -12.18 -38.20 -33.53
N ARG A 90 -12.82 -38.42 -34.68
CA ARG A 90 -14.24 -38.78 -34.83
C ARG A 90 -14.42 -40.28 -34.45
N ASP A 91 -15.56 -40.92 -34.16
CA ASP A 91 -16.98 -40.77 -34.52
C ASP A 91 -17.90 -41.47 -33.47
N GLU A 92 -19.18 -41.07 -33.48
CA GLU A 92 -20.44 -41.85 -33.39
C GLU A 92 -20.98 -42.57 -32.11
N ALA A 93 -22.23 -42.17 -31.83
CA ALA A 93 -23.43 -42.91 -31.40
C ALA A 93 -23.51 -43.60 -30.02
N GLY A 94 -24.44 -43.09 -29.18
CA GLY A 94 -25.01 -43.81 -28.04
C GLY A 94 -26.11 -42.98 -27.35
N ALA A 95 -27.33 -43.51 -27.29
CA ALA A 95 -28.59 -42.80 -27.12
C ALA A 95 -28.98 -42.33 -25.70
N SER A 96 -29.99 -41.44 -25.70
CA SER A 96 -31.15 -41.35 -24.78
C SER A 96 -31.04 -40.58 -23.43
N ASN A 97 -31.79 -39.45 -23.45
CA ASN A 97 -32.90 -39.09 -22.56
C ASN A 97 -32.69 -38.37 -21.20
N VAL A 98 -33.30 -37.16 -21.16
CA VAL A 98 -34.20 -36.61 -20.11
C VAL A 98 -33.53 -35.83 -18.95
N LEU A 99 -33.72 -34.50 -18.95
CA LEU A 99 -34.37 -33.66 -17.89
C LEU A 99 -33.97 -32.16 -17.98
N GLY A 100 -34.98 -31.28 -18.11
CA GLY A 100 -35.04 -29.97 -17.44
C GLY A 100 -34.57 -28.70 -18.21
N PRO A 101 -35.44 -27.67 -18.39
CA PRO A 101 -34.98 -26.32 -18.71
C PRO A 101 -34.50 -25.65 -17.41
N SER A 102 -33.21 -25.80 -17.11
CA SER A 102 -32.60 -25.09 -15.99
C SER A 102 -32.29 -23.64 -16.41
N ALA A 103 -33.18 -22.76 -15.96
CA ALA A 103 -32.93 -21.46 -15.38
C ALA A 103 -31.56 -20.81 -15.67
N SER A 104 -31.65 -19.60 -16.23
CA SER A 104 -30.78 -18.46 -15.92
C SER A 104 -29.30 -18.80 -15.66
N ARG A 105 -28.48 -18.61 -16.70
CA ARG A 105 -27.08 -18.25 -16.50
C ARG A 105 -27.07 -16.92 -15.77
N GLY A 106 -27.18 -16.98 -14.44
CA GLY A 106 -26.76 -15.92 -13.56
C GLY A 106 -25.30 -15.67 -13.91
N SER A 107 -25.04 -14.50 -14.48
CA SER A 107 -23.73 -13.90 -14.43
C SER A 107 -23.32 -13.92 -12.95
N SER A 108 -22.45 -14.87 -12.59
CA SER A 108 -21.75 -14.77 -11.31
C SER A 108 -21.08 -13.41 -11.32
N PRO A 109 -21.35 -12.52 -10.34
CA PRO A 109 -20.59 -11.28 -10.27
C PRO A 109 -19.15 -11.70 -10.03
N SER A 110 -18.28 -11.40 -10.98
CA SER A 110 -16.86 -11.55 -10.87
C SER A 110 -16.42 -10.77 -9.62
N VAL A 111 -16.22 -11.46 -8.50
CA VAL A 111 -15.64 -10.88 -7.27
C VAL A 111 -14.17 -10.46 -7.50
N PHE A 112 -13.61 -10.83 -8.65
CA PHE A 112 -12.32 -10.36 -9.16
C PHE A 112 -12.57 -9.38 -10.31
N GLY A 113 -12.30 -8.10 -10.11
CA GLY A 113 -12.20 -7.18 -11.24
C GLY A 113 -12.44 -5.70 -10.97
N ALA A 114 -12.88 -5.31 -9.78
CA ALA A 114 -12.86 -3.90 -9.41
C ALA A 114 -11.42 -3.54 -9.01
N HIS A 115 -10.60 -3.14 -9.97
CA HIS A 115 -9.37 -2.43 -9.65
C HIS A 115 -9.71 -1.29 -8.68
N SER A 116 -8.89 -1.09 -7.65
CA SER A 116 -9.04 0.08 -6.77
C SER A 116 -9.12 1.32 -7.66
N LYS A 117 -10.15 2.16 -7.47
CA LYS A 117 -10.31 3.40 -8.25
C LYS A 117 -9.04 4.24 -8.18
N LEU A 118 -8.36 4.23 -7.02
CA LEU A 118 -7.09 4.92 -6.84
C LEU A 118 -5.98 4.37 -7.74
N PHE A 119 -5.89 3.04 -7.91
CA PHE A 119 -4.93 2.43 -8.83
C PHE A 119 -5.21 2.82 -10.28
N GLN A 120 -6.48 2.80 -10.70
CA GLN A 120 -6.88 3.21 -12.06
C GLN A 120 -6.53 4.69 -12.32
N GLU A 121 -6.86 5.58 -11.39
CA GLU A 121 -6.50 7.00 -11.52
C GLU A 121 -4.98 7.20 -11.48
N PHE A 122 -4.26 6.45 -10.65
CA PHE A 122 -2.80 6.48 -10.63
C PHE A 122 -2.20 6.10 -11.99
N LEU A 123 -2.69 5.03 -12.64
CA LEU A 123 -2.24 4.65 -13.98
C LEU A 123 -2.48 5.76 -15.01
N ARG A 124 -3.62 6.45 -14.93
CA ARG A 124 -3.94 7.59 -15.79
C ARG A 124 -2.97 8.75 -15.53
N LEU A 125 -2.76 9.14 -14.28
CA LEU A 125 -1.81 10.19 -13.91
C LEU A 125 -0.37 9.85 -14.34
N TRP A 126 0.04 8.59 -14.16
CA TRP A 126 1.36 8.11 -14.53
C TRP A 126 1.61 8.14 -16.04
N SER A 127 0.57 7.86 -16.85
CA SER A 127 0.68 7.94 -18.31
C SER A 127 0.64 9.38 -18.84
N LEU A 128 0.01 10.31 -18.12
CA LEU A 128 -0.04 11.74 -18.49
C LEU A 128 1.25 12.51 -18.22
N ARG A 129 2.12 11.99 -17.34
CA ARG A 129 3.35 12.70 -16.96
C ARG A 129 4.24 12.92 -18.19
N ARG A 130 4.65 14.17 -18.42
CA ARG A 130 5.64 14.52 -19.45
C ARG A 130 7.03 14.63 -18.81
N ALA A 131 8.07 14.76 -19.64
CA ALA A 131 9.43 15.01 -19.16
C ALA A 131 9.45 16.25 -18.23
N GLY A 132 9.74 16.03 -16.94
CA GLY A 132 9.77 17.05 -15.90
C GLY A 132 8.56 17.05 -14.94
N ALA A 133 7.52 16.27 -15.20
CA ALA A 133 6.44 16.08 -14.24
C ALA A 133 6.82 15.00 -13.20
N THR A 134 6.56 15.28 -11.93
CA THR A 134 6.86 14.35 -10.82
C THR A 134 5.57 13.91 -10.16
N VAL A 135 5.53 12.62 -9.81
CA VAL A 135 4.43 12.03 -9.05
C VAL A 135 4.88 11.86 -7.62
N GLU A 136 4.14 12.43 -6.69
CA GLU A 136 4.36 12.29 -5.26
C GLU A 136 3.26 11.43 -4.65
N ILE A 137 3.68 10.41 -3.90
CA ILE A 137 2.80 9.54 -3.14
C ILE A 137 2.97 9.93 -1.67
N HIS A 138 1.91 10.49 -1.08
CA HIS A 138 1.90 10.90 0.32
C HIS A 138 1.37 9.74 1.16
N LEU A 139 2.21 9.26 2.06
CA LEU A 139 1.96 8.16 2.97
C LEU A 139 1.50 8.71 4.34
N PRO A 140 1.09 7.84 5.28
CA PRO A 140 0.77 8.25 6.64
C PRO A 140 2.01 8.88 7.31
N GLU A 141 1.80 9.64 8.38
CA GLU A 141 2.87 10.31 9.14
C GLU A 141 3.61 11.43 8.38
N GLY A 142 3.17 11.76 7.17
CA GLY A 142 3.73 12.85 6.36
C GLY A 142 4.92 12.44 5.52
N GLU A 143 5.21 11.14 5.42
CA GLU A 143 6.23 10.63 4.49
C GLU A 143 5.79 10.87 3.03
N ILE A 144 6.72 11.36 2.21
CA ILE A 144 6.49 11.60 0.79
C ILE A 144 7.43 10.71 -0.02
N TYR A 145 6.84 9.82 -0.79
CA TYR A 145 7.57 8.94 -1.69
C TYR A 145 7.43 9.41 -3.14
N VAL A 146 8.57 9.69 -3.78
CA VAL A 146 8.63 10.14 -5.19
C VAL A 146 9.22 9.00 -6.04
N PRO A 147 8.37 8.17 -6.66
CA PRO A 147 8.84 7.10 -7.54
C PRO A 147 9.47 7.65 -8.83
N GLU A 148 10.64 7.13 -9.18
CA GLU A 148 11.25 7.34 -10.50
C GLU A 148 10.73 6.30 -11.50
N TYR A 149 10.62 5.06 -11.04
CA TYR A 149 10.17 3.92 -11.82
C TYR A 149 8.90 3.31 -11.22
N PHE A 150 8.06 2.78 -12.10
CA PHE A 150 6.83 2.07 -11.78
C PHE A 150 6.67 0.92 -12.75
N SER A 151 6.25 -0.23 -12.24
CA SER A 151 5.98 -1.43 -13.04
C SER A 151 4.48 -1.73 -13.03
N PRO A 152 3.72 -1.34 -14.08
CA PRO A 152 2.29 -1.65 -14.16
C PRO A 152 2.01 -3.15 -14.14
N SER A 153 2.85 -3.96 -14.80
CA SER A 153 2.66 -5.42 -14.90
C SER A 153 2.87 -6.16 -13.58
N ARG A 154 3.65 -5.59 -12.66
CA ARG A 154 3.88 -6.14 -11.32
C ARG A 154 3.00 -5.50 -10.25
N SER A 155 2.22 -4.49 -10.62
CA SER A 155 1.31 -3.79 -9.72
C SER A 155 -0.09 -4.40 -9.79
N SER A 156 -0.87 -4.20 -8.73
CA SER A 156 -2.23 -4.72 -8.64
C SER A 156 -3.19 -3.65 -8.13
N ALA A 157 -4.46 -4.03 -7.98
CA ALA A 157 -5.48 -3.22 -7.31
C ALA A 157 -5.20 -2.97 -5.83
N GLU A 158 -4.30 -3.75 -5.20
CA GLU A 158 -4.01 -3.68 -3.76
C GLU A 158 -2.71 -2.93 -3.44
N PHE A 159 -1.72 -2.98 -4.33
CA PHE A 159 -0.43 -2.30 -4.15
C PHE A 159 0.20 -1.85 -5.48
N GLY A 160 1.05 -0.83 -5.40
CA GLY A 160 1.91 -0.37 -6.49
C GLY A 160 3.35 -0.86 -6.32
N PHE A 161 3.97 -1.24 -7.44
CA PHE A 161 5.36 -1.70 -7.51
C PHE A 161 6.25 -0.58 -8.05
N PHE A 162 7.04 0.03 -7.18
CA PHE A 162 7.84 1.21 -7.47
C PHE A 162 9.32 0.95 -7.30
N ALA A 163 10.14 1.77 -7.96
CA ALA A 163 11.54 1.88 -7.62
C ALA A 163 12.02 3.34 -7.69
N ARG A 164 13.10 3.61 -6.97
CA ARG A 164 13.86 4.86 -7.04
C ARG A 164 15.35 4.54 -7.03
N SER A 165 16.19 5.44 -7.54
CA SER A 165 17.65 5.33 -7.48
C SER A 165 18.21 6.42 -6.55
N PRO A 166 18.38 6.12 -5.24
CA PRO A 166 18.89 7.11 -4.28
C PRO A 166 20.30 7.57 -4.61
N GLN A 167 21.11 6.66 -5.18
CA GLN A 167 22.47 6.89 -5.63
C GLN A 167 22.67 6.23 -7.00
N PRO A 168 23.47 6.80 -7.91
CA PRO A 168 23.73 6.21 -9.21
C PRO A 168 24.28 4.78 -9.07
N GLY A 169 23.53 3.80 -9.59
CA GLY A 169 23.91 2.39 -9.52
C GLY A 169 23.29 1.60 -8.36
N ASP A 170 22.57 2.26 -7.45
CA ASP A 170 21.75 1.61 -6.42
C ASP A 170 20.26 1.87 -6.68
N TYR A 171 19.45 0.84 -6.50
CA TYR A 171 18.01 0.88 -6.74
C TYR A 171 17.27 0.34 -5.52
N ALA A 172 16.39 1.17 -4.96
CA ALA A 172 15.46 0.76 -3.93
C ALA A 172 14.11 0.43 -4.56
N ILE A 173 13.66 -0.81 -4.39
CA ILE A 173 12.32 -1.26 -4.80
C ILE A 173 11.39 -1.13 -3.60
N ASN A 174 10.22 -0.50 -3.81
CA ASN A 174 9.20 -0.31 -2.78
C ASN A 174 7.85 -0.83 -3.26
N LEU A 175 7.21 -1.66 -2.43
CA LEU A 175 5.82 -2.07 -2.62
C LEU A 175 4.97 -1.23 -1.68
N ILE A 176 4.08 -0.42 -2.24
CA ILE A 176 3.23 0.49 -1.46
C ILE A 176 1.78 0.03 -1.60
N PRO A 177 1.13 -0.41 -0.51
CA PRO A 177 -0.30 -0.73 -0.54
C PRO A 177 -1.14 0.53 -0.81
N TRP A 178 -2.12 0.43 -1.71
CA TRP A 178 -2.97 1.57 -2.06
C TRP A 178 -3.82 2.06 -0.89
N HIS A 179 -4.13 1.20 0.09
CA HIS A 179 -4.88 1.59 1.28
C HIS A 179 -4.07 2.47 2.25
N CYS A 180 -2.75 2.52 2.13
CA CYS A 180 -1.89 3.42 2.91
C CYS A 180 -1.73 4.80 2.26
N VAL A 181 -2.06 4.94 0.97
CA VAL A 181 -1.85 6.19 0.24
C VAL A 181 -2.91 7.22 0.65
N CYS A 182 -2.48 8.30 1.29
CA CYS A 182 -3.36 9.37 1.73
C CYS A 182 -3.69 10.35 0.58
N ARG A 183 -2.70 10.63 -0.28
CA ARG A 183 -2.85 11.57 -1.39
C ARG A 183 -1.83 11.27 -2.49
N ILE A 184 -2.23 11.48 -3.74
CA ILE A 184 -1.35 11.44 -4.91
C ILE A 184 -1.33 12.84 -5.50
N VAL A 185 -0.13 13.39 -5.72
CA VAL A 185 0.06 14.71 -6.32
C VAL A 185 0.88 14.54 -7.59
N LEU A 186 0.39 15.10 -8.69
CA LEU A 186 1.16 15.22 -9.93
C LEU A 186 1.55 16.69 -10.07
N THR A 187 2.85 16.97 -9.99
CA THR A 187 3.39 18.33 -10.15
C THR A 187 4.13 18.46 -11.48
N GLY A 188 4.40 19.69 -11.93
CA GLY A 188 5.11 19.94 -13.18
C GLY A 188 4.28 19.71 -14.45
N ILE A 189 2.95 19.65 -14.35
CA ILE A 189 2.06 19.63 -15.51
C ILE A 189 1.95 21.05 -16.10
N LYS A 190 2.18 21.18 -17.41
CA LYS A 190 2.06 22.45 -18.14
C LYS A 190 0.65 22.72 -18.66
N GLU A 191 -0.10 21.66 -18.92
CA GLU A 191 -1.47 21.71 -19.44
C GLU A 191 -2.37 21.06 -18.39
N LEU A 192 -3.39 21.80 -17.93
CA LEU A 192 -4.41 21.28 -17.04
C LEU A 192 -5.36 20.39 -17.87
N PRO A 193 -5.65 19.16 -17.43
CA PRO A 193 -6.65 18.31 -18.07
C PRO A 193 -7.99 19.04 -18.25
N SER A 194 -8.61 18.90 -19.43
CA SER A 194 -9.82 19.66 -19.79
C SER A 194 -11.03 19.35 -18.92
N ASP A 195 -11.08 18.16 -18.31
CA ASP A 195 -12.08 17.76 -17.30
C ASP A 195 -11.93 18.54 -15.98
N LEU A 196 -10.77 19.16 -15.73
CA LEU A 196 -10.50 20.02 -14.59
C LEU A 196 -10.50 21.51 -14.93
N ALA A 197 -10.56 21.87 -16.22
CA ALA A 197 -10.39 23.25 -16.68
C ALA A 197 -11.66 24.12 -16.60
N GLY A 198 -12.84 23.52 -16.37
CA GLY A 198 -14.13 24.23 -16.28
C GLY A 198 -14.80 24.47 -17.62
#